data_AF-A0A4Y2WRF6-F1
#
_entry.id   AF-A0A4Y2WRF6-F1
#
_cell.length_a   1.000
_cell.length_b   1.000
_cell.length_c   1.000
_cell.angle_alpha   90.00
_cell.angle_beta   90.00
_cell.angle_gamma   90.00
#
_symmetry.space_group_name_H-M   'P 1'
#
loop_
_entity.id
_entity.type
_entity.pdbx_description
1 polymer ?
#
loop_
_entity_poly.entity_id
_entity_poly.type
_entity_poly.pdbx_seq_one_letter_code
_entity_poly.pdbx_strand_id
1 'polypeptide(L)'
;MENLSEKAILCPKNEDSLKINERVLKKLPGQNKTYFSADSIICEDQEEQNNFPLDFINTLPPSGMPPHELTLKVGAVIMLLRNLNRIMYCM
;
A
#
# COMPACT_ATOMS: atom_id res chain seq x y z
N MET A 1 -25.26 2.13 4.99
CA MET A 1 -23.82 2.43 4.76
C MET A 1 -23.16 2.34 6.11
N GLU A 2 -22.20 1.43 6.31
CA GLU A 2 -21.55 1.31 7.62
C GLU A 2 -20.79 2.59 7.96
N ASN A 3 -20.93 3.07 9.20
CA ASN A 3 -20.27 4.28 9.65
C ASN A 3 -18.79 4.00 9.96
N LEU A 4 -17.88 4.50 9.11
CA LEU A 4 -16.45 4.36 9.35
C LEU A 4 -16.00 5.15 10.58
N SER A 5 -16.69 6.23 10.97
CA SER A 5 -16.25 7.05 12.11
C SER A 5 -16.33 6.29 13.44
N GLU A 6 -17.21 5.29 13.53
CA GLU A 6 -17.36 4.45 14.73
C GLU A 6 -16.33 3.32 14.81
N LYS A 7 -15.66 3.01 13.69
CA LYS A 7 -14.72 1.88 13.55
C LYS A 7 -13.29 2.32 13.22
N ALA A 8 -13.08 3.59 12.89
CA ALA A 8 -11.79 4.14 12.50
C ALA A 8 -10.90 4.40 13.72
N ILE A 9 -9.62 4.05 13.58
CA ILE A 9 -8.58 4.34 14.56
C ILE A 9 -7.60 5.31 13.91
N LEU A 10 -7.48 6.51 14.46
CA LEU A 10 -6.55 7.53 13.98
C LEU A 10 -5.22 7.43 14.73
N CYS A 11 -4.12 7.51 13.98
CA CYS A 11 -2.76 7.47 14.52
C CYS A 11 -1.98 8.69 14.06
N PRO A 12 -1.06 9.23 14.88
CA PRO A 12 -0.22 10.35 14.49
C PRO A 12 0.84 9.97 13.44
N LYS A 13 1.24 8.70 13.37
CA LYS A 13 2.22 8.18 12.41
C LYS A 13 1.62 7.06 11.55
N ASN A 14 2.03 7.01 10.29
CA ASN A 14 1.62 5.96 9.36
C ASN A 14 2.09 4.57 9.82
N GLU A 15 3.30 4.48 10.38
CA GLU A 15 3.84 3.20 10.89
C GLU A 15 2.94 2.57 11.96
N ASP A 16 2.41 3.39 12.88
CA ASP A 16 1.50 2.92 13.94
C ASP A 16 0.16 2.46 13.35
N SER A 17 -0.35 3.21 12.35
CA SER A 17 -1.57 2.83 11.63
C SER A 17 -1.41 1.51 10.87
N LEU A 18 -0.25 1.28 10.23
CA LEU A 18 0.05 0.02 9.53
C LEU A 18 0.04 -1.16 10.50
N LYS A 19 0.73 -1.03 11.63
CA LYS A 19 0.77 -2.08 12.67
C LYS A 19 -0.63 -2.43 13.18
N ILE A 20 -1.49 -1.43 13.36
CA ILE A 20 -2.89 -1.66 13.77
C ILE A 20 -3.67 -2.34 12.66
N ASN A 21 -3.56 -1.88 11.41
CA ASN A 21 -4.22 -2.48 10.26
C ASN A 21 -3.84 -3.96 10.08
N GLU A 22 -2.55 -4.30 10.22
CA GLU A 22 -2.08 -5.68 10.19
C GLU A 22 -2.65 -6.53 11.32
N ARG A 23 -2.72 -5.99 12.54
CA ARG A 23 -3.31 -6.71 13.69
C ARG A 23 -4.80 -6.97 13.48
N VAL A 24 -5.54 -5.99 12.95
CA VAL A 24 -6.97 -6.15 12.62
C VAL A 24 -7.14 -7.20 11.50
N LEU A 25 -6.33 -7.12 10.44
CA LEU A 25 -6.35 -8.08 9.36
C LEU A 25 -6.06 -9.51 9.83
N LYS A 26 -5.11 -9.70 10.74
CA LYS A 26 -4.80 -11.02 11.34
C LYS A 26 -6.01 -11.60 12.09
N LYS A 27 -6.81 -10.76 12.75
CA LYS A 27 -8.03 -11.17 13.48
C LYS A 27 -9.22 -11.48 12.57
N LEU A 28 -9.26 -10.92 11.36
CA LEU A 28 -10.36 -11.19 10.43
C LEU A 28 -10.37 -12.69 10.01
N PRO A 29 -11.54 -13.34 9.95
CA PRO A 29 -11.64 -14.68 9.42
C PRO A 29 -11.37 -14.69 7.91
N GLY A 30 -11.03 -15.86 7.36
CA GLY A 30 -10.79 -16.05 5.93
C GLY A 30 -9.31 -16.15 5.54
N GLN A 31 -9.08 -16.54 4.29
CA GLN A 31 -7.75 -16.79 3.75
C GLN A 31 -7.04 -15.48 3.38
N ASN A 32 -5.75 -15.41 3.69
CA ASN A 32 -4.89 -14.33 3.19
C ASN A 32 -4.70 -14.45 1.68
N LYS A 33 -4.77 -13.32 0.99
CA LYS A 33 -4.27 -13.17 -0.37
C LYS A 33 -3.28 -12.04 -0.42
N THR A 34 -2.06 -12.35 -0.83
CA THR A 34 -0.95 -11.41 -0.91
C THR A 34 -0.70 -11.02 -2.36
N TYR A 35 -0.55 -9.73 -2.61
CA TYR A 35 -0.22 -9.13 -3.89
C TYR A 35 1.13 -8.43 -3.76
N PHE A 36 2.04 -8.69 -4.70
CA PHE A 36 3.34 -8.02 -4.77
C PHE A 36 3.28 -6.92 -5.82
N SER A 37 3.96 -5.79 -5.58
CA SER A 37 4.11 -4.75 -6.60
C SER A 37 4.99 -5.25 -7.74
N ALA A 38 4.74 -4.71 -8.94
CA ALA A 38 5.51 -4.97 -10.14
C ALA A 38 6.40 -3.74 -10.41
N ASP A 39 7.35 -3.49 -9.52
CA ASP A 39 8.20 -2.31 -9.59
C ASP A 39 9.34 -2.49 -10.60
N SER A 40 9.65 -1.42 -11.32
CA SER A 40 10.78 -1.35 -12.24
C SER A 40 11.55 -0.07 -11.97
N ILE A 41 12.88 -0.17 -11.99
CA ILE A 41 13.75 0.98 -11.82
C ILE A 41 13.95 1.61 -13.19
N ILE A 42 13.63 2.90 -13.30
CA ILE A 42 13.90 3.71 -14.48
C ILE A 42 15.04 4.66 -14.11
N CYS A 43 16.26 4.32 -14.54
CA CYS A 43 17.46 5.15 -14.37
C CYS A 43 18.12 5.35 -15.74
N GLU A 44 18.61 6.57 -16.00
CA GLU A 44 19.35 6.88 -17.24
C GLU A 44 20.79 6.36 -17.19
N ASP A 45 21.36 6.23 -15.98
CA ASP A 45 22.69 5.69 -15.72
C ASP A 45 22.61 4.27 -15.14
N GLN A 46 23.34 3.33 -15.77
CA GLN A 46 23.42 1.94 -15.33
C GLN A 46 24.28 1.77 -14.07
N GLU A 47 25.22 2.67 -13.80
CA GLU A 47 26.02 2.62 -12.56
C GLU A 47 25.18 3.02 -11.34
N GLU A 48 24.28 4.01 -11.48
CA GLU A 48 23.32 4.39 -10.43
C GLU A 48 22.30 3.29 -10.13
N GLN A 49 21.92 2.50 -11.14
CA GLN A 49 21.01 1.37 -10.95
C GLN A 49 21.60 0.32 -9.99
N ASN A 50 22.92 0.14 -9.98
CA ASN A 50 23.61 -0.77 -9.05
C ASN A 50 23.66 -0.23 -7.62
N ASN A 51 23.50 1.08 -7.41
CA ASN A 51 23.48 1.71 -6.09
C ASN A 51 22.14 1.49 -5.35
N PHE A 52 21.08 1.12 -6.08
CA PHE A 52 19.74 0.94 -5.52
C PHE A 52 19.17 -0.43 -5.94
N PRO A 53 19.57 -1.53 -5.28
CA PRO A 53 19.02 -2.84 -5.57
C PRO A 53 17.50 -2.83 -5.34
N LEU A 54 16.76 -3.58 -6.17
CA LEU A 54 15.31 -3.72 -6.07
C LEU A 54 14.86 -4.12 -4.66
N ASP A 55 15.60 -5.00 -3.99
CA ASP A 55 15.30 -5.40 -2.62
C ASP A 55 15.28 -4.22 -1.65
N PHE A 56 16.21 -3.26 -1.79
CA PHE A 56 16.22 -2.05 -0.97
C PHE A 56 15.00 -1.17 -1.28
N ILE A 57 14.68 -0.96 -2.56
CA ILE A 57 13.53 -0.17 -2.99
C ILE A 57 12.21 -0.79 -2.50
N ASN A 58 12.09 -2.12 -2.56
CA ASN A 58 10.90 -2.85 -2.08
C ASN A 58 10.68 -2.70 -0.56
N THR A 59 11.74 -2.40 0.21
CA THR A 59 11.60 -2.10 1.65
C THR A 59 11.20 -0.67 1.96
N LEU A 60 11.40 0.26 1.02
CA LEU A 60 11.01 1.64 1.22
C LEU A 60 9.49 1.75 1.06
N PRO A 61 8.77 2.40 1.99
CA PRO A 61 7.40 2.82 1.75
C PRO A 61 7.41 4.23 1.13
N PRO A 62 7.39 4.39 -0.21
CA PRO A 62 7.29 5.70 -0.80
C PRO A 62 6.04 6.43 -0.30
N SER A 63 6.21 7.70 0.04
CA SER A 63 5.12 8.58 0.46
C SER A 63 3.94 8.48 -0.54
N GLY A 64 2.77 8.08 -0.05
CA GLY A 64 1.55 8.01 -0.86
C GLY A 64 1.45 6.80 -1.80
N MET A 65 2.35 5.81 -1.71
CA MET A 65 2.22 4.54 -2.42
C MET A 65 1.92 3.37 -1.46
N PRO A 66 1.18 2.35 -1.93
CA PRO A 66 1.02 1.13 -1.15
C PRO A 66 2.38 0.42 -0.98
N PRO A 67 2.57 -0.36 0.09
CA PRO A 67 3.77 -1.17 0.27
C PRO A 67 3.94 -2.18 -0.87
N HIS A 68 5.19 -2.62 -1.10
CA HIS A 68 5.52 -3.67 -2.06
C HIS A 68 4.67 -4.93 -1.85
N GLU A 69 4.43 -5.30 -0.58
CA GLU A 69 3.57 -6.41 -0.22
C GLU A 69 2.23 -5.92 0.33
N LEU A 70 1.14 -6.28 -0.35
CA LEU A 70 -0.23 -6.01 0.09
C LEU A 70 -0.97 -7.32 0.39
N THR A 71 -1.16 -7.61 1.67
CA THR A 71 -1.96 -8.76 2.13
C THR A 71 -3.40 -8.33 2.45
N LEU A 72 -4.39 -9.07 1.96
CA LEU A 72 -5.82 -8.80 2.13
C LEU A 72 -6.61 -10.06 2.51
N LYS A 73 -7.79 -9.86 3.11
CA LYS A 73 -8.79 -10.90 3.39
C LYS A 73 -10.18 -10.43 2.96
N VAL A 74 -11.07 -11.38 2.67
CA VAL A 74 -12.49 -11.08 2.43
C VAL A 74 -13.07 -10.40 3.68
N GLY A 75 -13.76 -9.27 3.48
CA GLY A 75 -14.32 -8.46 4.58
C GLY A 75 -13.38 -7.40 5.16
N ALA A 76 -12.13 -7.30 4.69
CA ALA A 76 -11.25 -6.20 5.06
C ALA A 76 -11.74 -4.86 4.48
N VAL A 77 -11.70 -3.80 5.29
CA VAL A 77 -11.96 -2.43 4.83
C VAL A 77 -10.71 -1.92 4.11
N ILE A 78 -10.88 -1.41 2.89
CA ILE A 78 -9.78 -0.87 2.09
C ILE A 78 -10.03 0.60 1.76
N MET A 79 -8.94 1.34 1.55
CA MET A 79 -8.95 2.70 1.02
C MET A 79 -8.25 2.73 -0.32
N LEU A 80 -8.86 3.38 -1.29
CA LEU A 80 -8.27 3.59 -2.61
C LEU A 80 -7.31 4.78 -2.54
N LEU A 81 -6.02 4.56 -2.85
CA LEU A 81 -4.99 5.61 -2.81
C LEU A 81 -4.91 6.43 -4.11
N ARG A 82 -5.50 5.95 -5.22
CA ARG A 82 -5.46 6.61 -6.53
C ARG A 82 -6.82 6.54 -7.21
N ASN A 83 -7.24 7.63 -7.85
CA ASN A 83 -8.47 7.63 -8.64
C ASN A 83 -8.35 6.65 -9.81
N LEU A 84 -9.34 5.76 -9.97
CA LEU A 84 -9.41 4.79 -11.07
C LEU A 84 -9.97 5.41 -12.36
N ASN A 85 -10.70 6.51 -12.25
CA ASN A 85 -11.26 7.20 -13.40
C ASN A 85 -10.43 8.44 -13.73
N ARG A 86 -9.53 8.31 -14.71
CA ARG A 86 -8.80 9.43 -15.31
C ARG A 86 -9.60 9.93 -16.50
N ILE A 87 -10.74 10.60 -16.28
CA ILE A 87 -11.33 11.41 -17.36
C ILE A 87 -10.44 12.64 -17.51
N MET A 88 -9.43 12.48 -18.36
CA MET A 88 -8.67 13.58 -18.91
C MET A 88 -9.55 14.23 -19.97
N TYR A 89 -10.37 15.21 -19.58
CA TYR A 89 -10.82 16.19 -20.56
C TYR A 89 -9.57 16.96 -20.98
N CYS A 90 -9.14 16.67 -22.21
CA CYS A 90 -8.16 17.43 -22.96
C CYS A 90 -8.49 18.94 -22.82
N MET A 91 -7.52 19.73 -22.37
CA MET A 91 -7.44 21.17 -22.70
C MET A 91 -6.27 21.35 -23.64
#